data_AF-A0A953MAU2-F1
#
_entry.id   AF-A0A953MAU2-F1
#
_cell.length_a   1.000
_cell.length_b   1.000
_cell.length_c   1.000
_cell.angle_alpha   90.00
_cell.angle_beta   90.00
_cell.angle_gamma   90.00
#
_symmetry.space_group_name_H-M   'P 1'
#
loop_
_entity.id
_entity.type
_entity.pdbx_description
1 polymer ?
#
loop_
_entity_poly.entity_id
_entity_poly.type
_entity_poly.pdbx_seq_one_letter_code
_entity_poly.pdbx_strand_id
1 'polypeptide(L)'
;MHNLSLLSILNSLARKAASQKEINLLAKRCIRISRSYLFTFAQSRYHGICKDSDFIDQVSIDSIVPLFVKSMNGNLGINNSIENWDGDIKTEEDADHFLTNVVWNRTEQTIAKTLKLHDPFFGKIHNTLSVCIRKHSFNKIRYLGTYYIIPDEGTNITGSFLTRQEFESIPATYFVKKQKELFDSLFSYIENNFDCDLALPFNLLILRIKSILVGDPITDSEPAEEFYLSQKMDIKAIVDRSLNEIYRHLDEKYISNHKLSVQEGDIFKNVFRNLALDVQNGGIQGGLYSYFQSEMPELTREEFYDAYHTILNYLFNNFKNSIGGAIEY
;
A
#
# COMPACT_ATOMS: atom_id res chain seq x y z
N MET A 1 -23.84 24.75 20.87
CA MET A 1 -22.50 24.13 20.95
C MET A 1 -21.57 24.95 20.09
N HIS A 2 -20.62 25.70 20.66
CA HIS A 2 -19.65 26.46 19.87
C HIS A 2 -18.81 25.47 19.04
N ASN A 3 -18.82 25.61 17.71
CA ASN A 3 -17.84 24.95 16.85
C ASN A 3 -16.47 25.51 17.24
N LEU A 4 -15.63 24.68 17.87
CA LEU A 4 -14.24 25.04 18.11
C LEU A 4 -13.52 25.14 16.76
N SER A 5 -12.92 26.30 16.50
CA SER A 5 -12.19 26.59 15.27
C SER A 5 -10.93 25.71 15.18
N LEU A 6 -10.55 25.23 13.99
CA LEU A 6 -9.41 24.31 13.86
C LEU A 6 -8.12 25.00 14.28
N LEU A 7 -7.96 26.27 13.89
CA LEU A 7 -6.81 27.11 14.25
C LEU A 7 -6.66 27.20 15.77
N SER A 8 -7.76 27.36 16.51
CA SER A 8 -7.70 27.39 17.98
C SER A 8 -7.18 26.09 18.58
N ILE A 9 -7.58 24.94 18.04
CA ILE A 9 -7.13 23.62 18.51
C ILE A 9 -5.64 23.41 18.22
N LEU A 10 -5.19 23.77 17.01
CA LEU A 10 -3.78 23.66 16.64
C LEU A 10 -2.90 24.59 17.50
N ASN A 11 -3.35 25.82 17.78
CA ASN A 11 -2.65 26.74 18.66
C ASN A 11 -2.57 26.22 20.11
N SER A 12 -3.65 25.62 20.63
CA SER A 12 -3.64 24.96 21.93
C SER A 12 -2.69 23.77 21.98
N LEU A 13 -2.60 22.99 20.88
CA LEU A 13 -1.65 21.89 20.76
C LEU A 13 -0.20 22.37 20.75
N ALA A 14 0.11 23.42 19.97
CA ALA A 14 1.44 24.02 19.91
C ALA A 14 1.93 24.48 21.30
N ARG A 15 1.01 25.00 22.11
CA ARG A 15 1.28 25.42 23.51
C ARG A 15 1.22 24.28 24.53
N LYS A 16 0.97 23.03 24.09
CA LYS A 16 0.78 21.84 24.94
C LYS A 16 -0.34 22.02 25.99
N ALA A 17 -1.34 22.83 25.67
CA ALA A 17 -2.47 23.17 26.54
C ALA A 17 -3.80 22.59 26.05
N ALA A 18 -3.80 21.82 24.95
CA ALA A 18 -5.01 21.21 24.41
C ALA A 18 -5.63 20.21 25.38
N SER A 19 -6.93 20.36 25.61
CA SER A 19 -7.75 19.44 26.38
C SER A 19 -7.97 18.11 25.64
N GLN A 20 -8.27 17.05 26.38
CA GLN A 20 -8.60 15.75 25.77
C GLN A 20 -9.81 15.85 24.81
N LYS A 21 -10.75 16.76 25.07
CA LYS A 21 -11.90 17.00 24.21
C LYS A 21 -11.49 17.57 22.85
N GLU A 22 -10.57 18.54 22.84
CA GLU A 22 -10.02 19.12 21.62
C GLU A 22 -9.20 18.10 20.83
N ILE A 23 -8.38 17.30 21.53
CA ILE A 23 -7.60 16.21 20.93
C ILE A 23 -8.52 15.18 20.25
N ASN A 24 -9.59 14.75 20.92
CA ASN A 24 -10.56 13.81 20.37
C ASN A 24 -11.32 14.39 19.16
N LEU A 25 -11.63 15.69 19.19
CA LEU A 25 -12.29 16.36 18.07
C LEU A 25 -11.36 16.41 16.85
N LEU A 26 -10.09 16.74 17.06
CA LEU A 26 -9.08 16.76 16.00
C LEU A 26 -8.84 15.37 15.41
N ALA A 27 -8.71 14.33 16.25
CA ALA A 27 -8.55 12.95 15.79
C ALA A 27 -9.71 12.51 14.89
N LYS A 28 -10.96 12.84 15.25
CA LYS A 28 -12.13 12.56 14.41
C LYS A 28 -12.09 13.29 13.07
N ARG A 29 -11.62 14.55 13.04
CA ARG A 29 -11.43 15.31 11.80
C ARG A 29 -10.37 14.67 10.92
N CYS A 30 -9.23 14.28 11.50
CA CYS A 30 -8.16 13.57 10.79
C CYS A 30 -8.63 12.25 10.18
N ILE A 31 -9.38 11.44 10.92
CA ILE A 31 -9.92 10.16 10.41
C ILE A 31 -10.85 10.41 9.21
N ARG A 32 -11.72 11.42 9.28
CA ARG A 32 -12.62 11.78 8.17
C ARG A 32 -11.84 12.21 6.92
N ILE A 33 -10.81 13.03 7.08
CA ILE A 33 -9.94 13.45 5.96
C ILE A 33 -9.24 12.23 5.35
N SER A 34 -8.68 11.35 6.19
CA SER A 34 -8.03 10.11 5.73
C SER A 34 -8.99 9.20 4.97
N ARG A 35 -10.22 9.02 5.50
CA ARG A 35 -11.25 8.22 4.86
C ARG A 35 -11.66 8.79 3.51
N SER A 36 -11.84 10.11 3.41
CA SER A 36 -12.16 10.77 2.14
C SER A 36 -11.03 10.64 1.11
N TYR A 37 -9.78 10.74 1.56
CA TYR A 37 -8.61 10.52 0.73
C TYR A 37 -8.59 9.08 0.20
N LEU A 38 -8.73 8.10 1.09
CA LEU A 38 -8.79 6.67 0.75
C LEU A 38 -9.95 6.33 -0.17
N PHE A 39 -11.11 6.94 0.02
CA PHE A 39 -12.26 6.71 -0.86
C PHE A 39 -11.98 7.22 -2.27
N THR A 40 -11.38 8.40 -2.42
CA THR A 40 -10.95 8.95 -3.72
C THR A 40 -9.86 8.08 -4.35
N PHE A 41 -8.90 7.64 -3.55
CA PHE A 41 -7.84 6.72 -3.94
C PHE A 41 -8.38 5.34 -4.37
N ALA A 42 -9.33 4.78 -3.64
CA ALA A 42 -9.99 3.51 -3.92
C ALA A 42 -10.82 3.55 -5.20
N GLN A 43 -11.57 4.63 -5.41
CA GLN A 43 -12.32 4.86 -6.66
C GLN A 43 -11.39 4.96 -7.87
N SER A 44 -10.14 5.38 -7.67
CA SER A 44 -9.11 5.37 -8.68
C SER A 44 -8.53 3.95 -8.97
N ARG A 45 -9.30 2.86 -8.75
CA ARG A 45 -8.98 1.47 -9.15
C ARG A 45 -7.64 0.92 -8.63
N TYR A 46 -7.21 1.34 -7.45
CA TYR A 46 -6.08 0.72 -6.76
C TYR A 46 -6.52 -0.59 -6.08
N HIS A 47 -6.58 -1.68 -6.85
CA HIS A 47 -6.75 -3.08 -6.41
C HIS A 47 -8.03 -3.40 -5.62
N GLY A 48 -8.52 -4.64 -5.72
CA GLY A 48 -9.71 -5.12 -5.00
C GLY A 48 -9.68 -4.89 -3.48
N ILE A 49 -8.47 -4.77 -2.91
CA ILE A 49 -8.18 -4.52 -1.50
C ILE A 49 -8.86 -3.23 -0.98
N CYS A 50 -8.93 -2.17 -1.80
CA CYS A 50 -9.47 -0.88 -1.36
C CYS A 50 -11.00 -0.74 -1.52
N LYS A 51 -11.72 -1.78 -1.97
CA LYS A 51 -13.18 -1.73 -2.12
C LYS A 51 -13.95 -2.08 -0.86
N ASP A 52 -13.30 -2.72 0.11
CA ASP A 52 -13.90 -3.08 1.39
C ASP A 52 -13.98 -1.85 2.32
N SER A 53 -15.18 -1.55 2.81
CA SER A 53 -15.40 -0.43 3.74
C SER A 53 -14.63 -0.63 5.04
N ASP A 54 -14.48 -1.89 5.50
CA ASP A 54 -13.78 -2.22 6.73
C ASP A 54 -12.27 -1.99 6.56
N PHE A 55 -11.72 -2.30 5.38
CA PHE A 55 -10.33 -1.99 5.04
C PHE A 55 -10.08 -0.48 5.03
N ILE A 56 -10.95 0.29 4.36
CA ILE A 56 -10.84 1.75 4.33
C ILE A 56 -10.85 2.33 5.75
N ASP A 57 -11.74 1.82 6.61
CA ASP A 57 -11.84 2.29 7.99
C ASP A 57 -10.62 1.93 8.83
N GLN A 58 -10.15 0.69 8.71
CA GLN A 58 -8.96 0.24 9.42
C GLN A 58 -7.72 1.04 8.99
N VAL A 59 -7.47 1.17 7.68
CA VAL A 59 -6.33 1.95 7.15
C VAL A 59 -6.46 3.43 7.54
N SER A 60 -7.67 3.99 7.54
CA SER A 60 -7.88 5.36 8.01
C SER A 60 -7.48 5.54 9.47
N ILE A 61 -7.88 4.63 10.35
CA ILE A 61 -7.54 4.68 11.77
C ILE A 61 -6.04 4.49 11.98
N ASP A 62 -5.44 3.46 11.38
CA ASP A 62 -4.02 3.13 11.53
C ASP A 62 -3.09 4.25 11.04
N SER A 63 -3.54 5.02 10.06
CA SER A 63 -2.84 6.21 9.57
C SER A 63 -2.72 7.30 10.62
N ILE A 64 -3.80 7.49 11.38
CA ILE A 64 -3.99 8.63 12.27
C ILE A 64 -3.53 8.33 13.69
N VAL A 65 -3.69 7.09 14.18
CA VAL A 65 -3.32 6.70 15.56
C VAL A 65 -1.93 7.22 15.96
N PRO A 66 -0.87 7.09 15.16
CA PRO A 66 0.47 7.53 15.58
C PRO A 66 0.62 9.05 15.76
N LEU A 67 -0.28 9.87 15.22
CA LEU A 67 -0.31 11.31 15.49
C LEU A 67 -0.78 11.64 16.92
N PHE A 68 -1.53 10.72 17.54
CA PHE A 68 -2.18 10.92 18.83
C PHE A 68 -1.69 9.97 19.93
N VAL A 69 -0.68 9.15 19.64
CA VAL A 69 0.07 8.40 20.65
C VAL A 69 1.18 9.28 21.20
N LYS A 70 1.31 9.31 22.54
CA LYS A 70 2.41 10.02 23.20
C LYS A 70 3.73 9.30 22.94
N SER A 71 4.72 10.05 22.49
CA SER A 71 6.12 9.63 22.44
C SER A 71 6.68 9.43 23.86
N MET A 72 7.88 8.85 23.97
CA MET A 72 8.60 8.74 25.25
C MET A 72 8.78 10.09 25.96
N ASN A 73 8.76 11.17 25.19
CA ASN A 73 8.95 12.55 25.64
C ASN A 73 7.63 13.19 26.11
N GLY A 74 6.52 12.44 26.10
CA GLY A 74 5.18 12.91 26.48
C GLY A 74 4.43 13.71 25.41
N ASN A 75 5.10 14.13 24.32
CA ASN A 75 4.50 14.85 23.19
C ASN A 75 3.72 13.92 22.26
N LEU A 76 2.62 14.40 21.69
CA LEU A 76 1.89 13.71 20.62
C LEU A 76 2.64 13.83 19.27
N GLY A 77 2.47 12.87 18.37
CA GLY A 77 3.07 12.94 17.03
C GLY A 77 2.64 14.17 16.22
N ILE A 78 1.42 14.67 16.44
CA ILE A 78 0.93 15.89 15.79
C ILE A 78 1.67 17.15 16.25
N ASN A 79 2.15 17.20 17.49
CA ASN A 79 2.98 18.32 17.96
C ASN A 79 4.27 18.42 17.14
N ASN A 80 4.94 17.30 16.90
CA ASN A 80 6.13 17.28 16.07
C ASN A 80 5.81 17.70 14.62
N SER A 81 4.60 17.42 14.13
CA SER A 81 4.20 17.84 12.78
C SER A 81 3.99 19.35 12.69
N ILE A 82 3.48 19.98 13.76
CA ILE A 82 3.36 21.43 13.87
C ILE A 82 4.74 22.09 13.95
N GLU A 83 5.63 21.55 14.79
CA GLU A 83 6.98 22.11 15.00
C GLU A 83 7.86 22.07 13.75
N ASN A 84 7.66 21.08 12.87
CA ASN A 84 8.43 20.90 11.63
C ASN A 84 7.68 21.37 10.38
N TRP A 85 6.61 22.15 10.53
CA TRP A 85 5.88 22.70 9.39
C TRP A 85 6.56 23.99 8.92
N ASP A 86 6.95 24.03 7.63
CA ASP A 86 7.68 25.17 7.07
C ASP A 86 6.79 26.40 6.78
N GLY A 87 5.46 26.25 6.83
CA GLY A 87 4.49 27.32 6.58
C GLY A 87 3.97 27.98 7.86
N ASP A 88 3.46 29.20 7.74
CA ASP A 88 2.72 29.83 8.82
C ASP A 88 1.28 29.28 8.90
N ILE A 89 0.77 29.06 10.11
CA ILE A 89 -0.63 28.66 10.35
C ILE A 89 -1.36 29.84 11.01
N LYS A 90 -1.83 30.79 10.19
CA LYS A 90 -2.40 32.07 10.68
C LYS A 90 -3.92 32.14 10.51
N THR A 91 -4.48 31.48 9.51
CA THR A 91 -5.93 31.46 9.24
C THR A 91 -6.54 30.06 9.41
N GLU A 92 -7.86 29.97 9.33
CA GLU A 92 -8.54 28.67 9.30
C GLU A 92 -8.20 27.89 8.02
N GLU A 93 -8.03 28.57 6.90
CA GLU A 93 -7.62 27.97 5.63
C GLU A 93 -6.20 27.38 5.73
N ASP A 94 -5.26 28.11 6.34
CA ASP A 94 -3.91 27.60 6.59
C ASP A 94 -3.95 26.36 7.50
N ALA A 95 -4.80 26.39 8.52
CA ALA A 95 -4.98 25.29 9.47
C ALA A 95 -5.55 24.05 8.78
N ASP A 96 -6.54 24.22 7.91
CA ASP A 96 -7.10 23.12 7.12
C ASP A 96 -6.08 22.58 6.11
N HIS A 97 -5.32 23.46 5.44
CA HIS A 97 -4.26 23.07 4.52
C HIS A 97 -3.17 22.24 5.21
N PHE A 98 -2.66 22.72 6.35
CA PHE A 98 -1.71 22.00 7.20
C PHE A 98 -2.25 20.62 7.57
N LEU A 99 -3.46 20.57 8.15
CA LEU A 99 -4.02 19.32 8.67
C LEU A 99 -4.24 18.31 7.55
N THR A 100 -4.76 18.77 6.42
CA THR A 100 -5.01 17.95 5.24
C THR A 100 -3.72 17.33 4.72
N ASN A 101 -2.66 18.13 4.57
CA ASN A 101 -1.35 17.64 4.14
C ASN A 101 -0.80 16.61 5.12
N VAL A 102 -0.77 16.90 6.43
CA VAL A 102 -0.26 15.95 7.43
C VAL A 102 -1.03 14.64 7.40
N VAL A 103 -2.37 14.70 7.29
CA VAL A 103 -3.22 13.51 7.23
C VAL A 103 -2.97 12.71 5.97
N TRP A 104 -3.09 13.31 4.78
CA TRP A 104 -2.83 12.63 3.50
C TRP A 104 -1.45 11.98 3.51
N ASN A 105 -0.47 12.69 4.08
CA ASN A 105 0.90 12.23 4.17
C ASN A 105 1.05 10.93 4.97
N ARG A 106 0.31 10.83 6.07
CA ARG A 106 0.28 9.64 6.92
C ARG A 106 -0.51 8.53 6.25
N THR A 107 -1.65 8.87 5.64
CA THR A 107 -2.50 7.93 4.92
C THR A 107 -1.76 7.24 3.79
N GLU A 108 -1.01 7.97 2.95
CA GLU A 108 -0.15 7.42 1.90
C GLU A 108 0.90 6.43 2.43
N GLN A 109 1.57 6.79 3.53
CA GLN A 109 2.59 5.92 4.13
C GLN A 109 1.96 4.62 4.63
N THR A 110 0.78 4.70 5.23
CA THR A 110 0.03 3.53 5.68
C THR A 110 -0.44 2.71 4.50
N ILE A 111 -1.02 3.31 3.45
CA ILE A 111 -1.37 2.62 2.20
C ILE A 111 -0.18 1.84 1.67
N ALA A 112 0.98 2.48 1.51
CA ALA A 112 2.16 1.80 0.99
C ALA A 112 2.64 0.65 1.89
N LYS A 113 2.56 0.80 3.22
CA LYS A 113 2.88 -0.29 4.16
C LYS A 113 1.87 -1.43 4.09
N THR A 114 0.60 -1.10 4.08
CA THR A 114 -0.51 -2.04 3.99
C THR A 114 -0.46 -2.78 2.65
N LEU A 115 -0.28 -2.10 1.52
CA LEU A 115 -0.07 -2.74 0.23
C LEU A 115 1.13 -3.67 0.22
N LYS A 116 2.28 -3.27 0.79
CA LYS A 116 3.43 -4.18 0.96
C LYS A 116 3.12 -5.42 1.78
N LEU A 117 2.22 -5.31 2.76
CA LEU A 117 1.78 -6.43 3.59
C LEU A 117 0.75 -7.31 2.85
N HIS A 118 -0.17 -6.74 2.09
CA HIS A 118 -1.19 -7.53 1.40
C HIS A 118 -0.71 -8.08 0.05
N ASP A 119 0.28 -7.44 -0.56
CA ASP A 119 0.78 -7.71 -1.89
C ASP A 119 2.32 -7.78 -1.92
N PRO A 120 2.87 -9.00 -1.83
CA PRO A 120 4.31 -9.24 -1.92
C PRO A 120 4.95 -8.74 -3.21
N PHE A 121 4.23 -8.75 -4.34
CA PHE A 121 4.75 -8.29 -5.63
C PHE A 121 4.91 -6.77 -5.65
N PHE A 122 3.92 -6.03 -5.14
CA PHE A 122 4.06 -4.58 -4.94
C PHE A 122 5.25 -4.26 -4.05
N GLY A 123 5.43 -5.00 -2.94
CA GLY A 123 6.55 -4.79 -2.04
C GLY A 123 7.91 -5.03 -2.69
N LYS A 124 8.04 -6.08 -3.51
CA LYS A 124 9.28 -6.34 -4.24
C LYS A 124 9.57 -5.24 -5.26
N ILE A 125 8.61 -4.89 -6.12
CA ILE A 125 8.79 -3.84 -7.14
C ILE A 125 9.16 -2.53 -6.46
N HIS A 126 8.44 -2.13 -5.41
CA HIS A 126 8.75 -0.94 -4.62
C HIS A 126 10.20 -0.97 -4.11
N ASN A 127 10.64 -2.08 -3.49
CA ASN A 127 11.98 -2.19 -2.93
C ASN A 127 13.06 -2.15 -4.02
N THR A 128 12.86 -2.87 -5.12
CA THR A 128 13.78 -2.88 -6.27
C THR A 128 13.93 -1.48 -6.87
N LEU A 129 12.82 -0.77 -7.11
CA LEU A 129 12.87 0.60 -7.60
C LEU A 129 13.52 1.54 -6.57
N SER A 130 13.23 1.38 -5.27
CA SER A 130 13.85 2.19 -4.21
C SER A 130 15.37 1.99 -4.11
N VAL A 131 15.87 0.78 -4.39
CA VAL A 131 17.32 0.51 -4.50
C VAL A 131 17.87 1.19 -5.75
N CYS A 132 17.18 1.08 -6.89
CA CYS A 132 17.58 1.70 -8.14
C CYS A 132 17.68 3.23 -8.02
N ILE A 133 16.68 3.87 -7.41
CA ILE A 133 16.65 5.32 -7.13
C ILE A 133 17.92 5.75 -6.40
N ARG A 134 18.24 5.08 -5.29
CA ARG A 134 19.43 5.38 -4.49
C ARG A 134 20.75 5.11 -5.24
N LYS A 135 20.80 4.03 -6.03
CA LYS A 135 22.02 3.62 -6.75
C LYS A 135 22.35 4.54 -7.93
N HIS A 136 21.33 5.13 -8.55
CA HIS A 136 21.48 5.91 -9.78
C HIS A 136 21.20 7.40 -9.58
N SER A 137 21.16 7.88 -8.33
CA SER A 137 21.02 9.29 -7.97
C SER A 137 19.72 9.95 -8.48
N PHE A 138 18.69 9.15 -8.73
CA PHE A 138 17.34 9.69 -8.89
C PHE A 138 16.86 10.21 -7.54
N ASN A 139 16.02 11.24 -7.55
CA ASN A 139 15.49 11.81 -6.32
C ASN A 139 14.02 11.50 -6.14
N LYS A 140 13.65 11.34 -4.88
CA LYS A 140 12.27 11.13 -4.49
C LYS A 140 11.78 12.38 -3.78
N ILE A 141 10.93 13.12 -4.45
CA ILE A 141 10.30 14.31 -3.91
C ILE A 141 8.85 14.03 -3.54
N ARG A 142 8.27 14.97 -2.83
CA ARG A 142 6.89 14.91 -2.39
C ARG A 142 6.13 16.13 -2.91
N TYR A 143 4.99 15.90 -3.51
CA TYR A 143 4.09 16.96 -3.94
C TYR A 143 2.62 16.54 -3.75
N LEU A 144 1.83 17.40 -3.09
CA LEU A 144 0.41 17.18 -2.76
C LEU A 144 0.10 15.75 -2.28
N GLY A 145 0.85 15.29 -1.28
CA GLY A 145 0.68 13.97 -0.69
C GLY A 145 1.34 12.83 -1.46
N THR A 146 1.56 12.95 -2.77
CA THR A 146 2.12 11.91 -3.64
C THR A 146 3.65 11.97 -3.68
N TYR A 147 4.29 10.80 -3.70
CA TYR A 147 5.72 10.70 -4.00
C TYR A 147 5.99 10.62 -5.49
N TYR A 148 6.85 11.51 -5.96
CA TYR A 148 7.34 11.52 -7.34
C TYR A 148 8.83 11.18 -7.38
N ILE A 149 9.25 10.54 -8.46
CA ILE A 149 10.65 10.32 -8.79
C ILE A 149 11.04 11.34 -9.86
N ILE A 150 12.13 12.04 -9.65
CA ILE A 150 12.69 13.05 -10.56
C ILE A 150 14.12 12.63 -10.97
N PRO A 151 14.59 13.06 -12.16
CA PRO A 151 15.89 12.65 -12.68
C PRO A 151 17.06 13.15 -11.80
N ASP A 152 16.99 14.36 -11.25
CA ASP A 152 18.04 14.95 -10.42
C ASP A 152 17.51 15.94 -9.37
N GLU A 153 18.33 16.39 -8.42
CA GLU A 153 17.92 17.34 -7.35
C GLU A 153 17.67 18.76 -7.90
N GLY A 154 18.18 19.07 -9.09
CA GLY A 154 18.04 20.37 -9.74
C GLY A 154 16.80 20.48 -10.62
N THR A 155 16.00 19.41 -10.73
CA THR A 155 14.81 19.39 -11.57
C THR A 155 13.79 20.36 -10.99
N ASN A 156 13.47 21.41 -11.75
CA ASN A 156 12.45 22.39 -11.36
C ASN A 156 11.08 21.74 -11.44
N ILE A 157 10.35 21.78 -10.33
CA ILE A 157 9.00 21.24 -10.23
C ILE A 157 8.05 22.38 -9.94
N THR A 158 7.18 22.65 -10.90
CA THR A 158 6.19 23.74 -10.87
C THR A 158 4.84 23.26 -10.36
N GLY A 159 4.60 21.96 -10.36
CA GLY A 159 3.33 21.34 -10.00
C GLY A 159 2.53 20.82 -11.19
N SER A 160 3.05 20.96 -12.42
CA SER A 160 2.43 20.44 -13.63
C SER A 160 2.86 19.00 -13.83
N PHE A 161 2.06 18.02 -13.40
CA PHE A 161 2.39 16.59 -13.53
C PHE A 161 1.49 15.92 -14.56
N LEU A 162 1.96 14.78 -15.08
CA LEU A 162 1.10 13.87 -15.84
C LEU A 162 -0.19 13.58 -15.07
N THR A 163 -1.30 13.77 -15.76
CA THR A 163 -2.56 13.19 -15.35
C THR A 163 -2.46 11.68 -15.41
N ARG A 164 -3.37 11.01 -14.70
CA ARG A 164 -3.43 9.55 -14.74
C ARG A 164 -3.62 9.00 -16.16
N GLN A 165 -4.51 9.62 -16.94
CA GLN A 165 -4.84 9.15 -18.29
C GLN A 165 -3.62 9.23 -19.19
N GLU A 166 -2.86 10.32 -19.08
CA GLU A 166 -1.58 10.49 -19.79
C GLU A 166 -0.56 9.44 -19.35
N PHE A 167 -0.42 9.19 -18.04
CA PHE A 167 0.47 8.15 -17.54
C PHE A 167 0.09 6.74 -18.04
N GLU A 168 -1.20 6.42 -18.05
CA GLU A 168 -1.71 5.13 -18.52
C GLU A 168 -1.58 4.96 -20.04
N SER A 169 -1.50 6.06 -20.80
CA SER A 169 -1.26 6.06 -22.25
C SER A 169 0.18 5.67 -22.63
N ILE A 170 1.13 5.69 -21.69
CA ILE A 170 2.51 5.31 -21.94
C ILE A 170 2.56 3.82 -22.36
N PRO A 171 3.24 3.47 -23.47
CA PRO A 171 3.29 2.10 -23.96
C PRO A 171 3.90 1.12 -22.95
N ALA A 172 3.33 -0.09 -22.87
CA ALA A 172 3.75 -1.13 -21.92
C ALA A 172 5.24 -1.52 -22.05
N THR A 173 5.82 -1.35 -23.24
CA THR A 173 7.22 -1.63 -23.56
C THR A 173 8.21 -0.82 -22.73
N TYR A 174 7.84 0.36 -22.23
CA TYR A 174 8.69 1.17 -21.35
C TYR A 174 8.76 0.63 -19.92
N PHE A 175 7.76 -0.15 -19.48
CA PHE A 175 7.64 -0.65 -18.11
C PHE A 175 8.25 -2.05 -17.90
N VAL A 176 8.67 -2.73 -18.97
CA VAL A 176 9.26 -4.08 -18.90
C VAL A 176 10.79 -4.07 -18.95
N LYS A 177 11.41 -2.88 -18.99
CA LYS A 177 12.86 -2.70 -19.06
C LYS A 177 13.54 -2.94 -17.72
N LYS A 178 14.87 -3.13 -17.74
CA LYS A 178 15.70 -3.15 -16.52
C LYS A 178 15.61 -1.80 -15.80
N GLN A 179 15.70 -1.78 -14.48
CA GLN A 179 15.19 -0.65 -13.67
C GLN A 179 15.81 0.70 -13.99
N LYS A 180 17.12 0.76 -14.26
CA LYS A 180 17.76 2.03 -14.67
C LYS A 180 17.24 2.49 -16.04
N GLU A 181 17.25 1.59 -17.02
CA GLU A 181 16.76 1.87 -18.37
C GLU A 181 15.25 2.18 -18.40
N LEU A 182 14.48 1.57 -17.50
CA LEU A 182 13.07 1.89 -17.28
C LEU A 182 12.91 3.35 -16.88
N PHE A 183 13.66 3.84 -15.88
CA PHE A 183 13.60 5.25 -15.50
C PHE A 183 14.06 6.16 -16.64
N ASP A 184 15.24 5.90 -17.21
CA ASP A 184 15.81 6.73 -18.28
C ASP A 184 14.85 6.85 -19.48
N SER A 185 14.26 5.73 -19.89
CA SER A 185 13.33 5.71 -21.03
C SER A 185 11.96 6.29 -20.71
N LEU A 186 11.45 6.15 -19.49
CA LEU A 186 10.21 6.79 -19.07
C LEU A 186 10.39 8.31 -19.00
N PHE A 187 11.46 8.81 -18.39
CA PHE A 187 11.73 10.25 -18.37
C PHE A 187 11.89 10.80 -19.79
N SER A 188 12.66 10.12 -20.64
CA SER A 188 12.81 10.51 -22.05
C SER A 188 11.47 10.51 -22.78
N TYR A 189 10.61 9.52 -22.53
CA TYR A 189 9.28 9.49 -23.15
C TYR A 189 8.43 10.67 -22.68
N ILE A 190 8.46 10.98 -21.38
CA ILE A 190 7.67 12.07 -20.82
C ILE A 190 8.11 13.41 -21.42
N GLU A 191 9.42 13.67 -21.41
CA GLU A 191 10.02 14.88 -21.95
C GLU A 191 9.65 15.14 -23.43
N ASN A 192 9.56 14.06 -24.22
CA ASN A 192 9.30 14.17 -25.65
C ASN A 192 7.81 14.20 -26.02
N ASN A 193 6.91 13.80 -25.12
CA ASN A 193 5.50 13.57 -25.47
C ASN A 193 4.50 14.38 -24.62
N PHE A 194 4.93 14.99 -23.51
CA PHE A 194 4.03 15.74 -22.63
C PHE A 194 4.66 17.05 -22.19
N ASP A 195 3.83 18.09 -22.09
CA ASP A 195 4.22 19.41 -21.57
C ASP A 195 3.99 19.44 -20.05
N CYS A 196 4.82 18.70 -19.32
CA CYS A 196 4.74 18.60 -17.85
C CYS A 196 6.12 18.47 -17.21
N ASP A 197 6.18 18.67 -15.90
CA ASP A 197 7.37 18.44 -15.09
C ASP A 197 7.83 16.97 -15.21
N LEU A 198 9.15 16.75 -15.26
CA LEU A 198 9.76 15.42 -15.35
C LEU A 198 9.70 14.69 -14.01
N ALA A 199 8.53 14.16 -13.70
CA ALA A 199 8.23 13.54 -12.42
C ALA A 199 7.32 12.31 -12.58
N LEU A 200 7.80 11.17 -12.09
CA LEU A 200 7.09 9.89 -12.16
C LEU A 200 6.35 9.61 -10.85
N PRO A 201 5.01 9.46 -10.85
CA PRO A 201 4.26 9.11 -9.65
C PRO A 201 4.64 7.70 -9.18
N PHE A 202 5.33 7.59 -8.04
CA PHE A 202 6.04 6.37 -7.68
C PHE A 202 5.12 5.17 -7.44
N ASN A 203 4.05 5.37 -6.67
CA ASN A 203 3.10 4.30 -6.39
C ASN A 203 2.37 3.86 -7.67
N LEU A 204 2.00 4.82 -8.53
CA LEU A 204 1.34 4.52 -9.81
C LEU A 204 2.29 3.75 -10.75
N LEU A 205 3.58 4.09 -10.77
CA LEU A 205 4.60 3.37 -11.52
C LEU A 205 4.72 1.90 -11.07
N ILE A 206 4.79 1.67 -9.75
CA ILE A 206 4.86 0.30 -9.20
C ILE A 206 3.68 -0.54 -9.69
N LEU A 207 2.48 0.05 -9.67
CA LEU A 207 1.25 -0.66 -10.04
C LEU A 207 1.16 -0.89 -11.54
N ARG A 208 1.61 0.07 -12.36
CA ARG A 208 1.67 -0.11 -13.81
C ARG A 208 2.63 -1.24 -14.18
N ILE A 209 3.83 -1.26 -13.60
CA ILE A 209 4.78 -2.37 -13.77
C ILE A 209 4.13 -3.70 -13.36
N LYS A 210 3.51 -3.73 -12.18
CA LYS A 210 2.85 -4.94 -11.67
C LYS A 210 1.76 -5.43 -12.62
N SER A 211 0.86 -4.57 -13.07
CA SER A 211 -0.23 -4.95 -13.98
C SER A 211 0.27 -5.61 -15.27
N ILE A 212 1.37 -5.09 -15.82
CA ILE A 212 2.00 -5.61 -17.05
C ILE A 212 2.75 -6.92 -16.80
N LEU A 213 3.34 -7.09 -15.60
CA LEU A 213 4.12 -8.28 -15.26
C LEU A 213 3.26 -9.46 -14.80
N VAL A 214 2.18 -9.19 -14.09
CA VAL A 214 1.37 -10.20 -13.40
C VAL A 214 0.08 -10.52 -14.17
N GLY A 215 -0.31 -9.69 -15.15
CA GLY A 215 -1.54 -9.92 -15.93
C GLY A 215 -2.81 -9.61 -15.15
N ASP A 216 -2.75 -8.61 -14.26
CA ASP A 216 -3.93 -8.08 -13.60
C ASP A 216 -4.74 -7.30 -14.66
N PRO A 217 -6.02 -7.61 -14.92
CA PRO A 217 -6.78 -6.99 -15.99
C PRO A 217 -7.10 -5.53 -15.61
N ILE A 218 -6.18 -4.64 -15.93
CA ILE A 218 -6.52 -3.23 -16.12
C ILE A 218 -7.16 -3.14 -17.50
N THR A 219 -8.49 -3.13 -17.49
CA THR A 219 -9.41 -2.75 -18.59
C THR A 219 -9.60 -3.71 -19.77
N ASP A 220 -10.87 -3.85 -20.15
CA ASP A 220 -11.39 -4.37 -21.43
C ASP A 220 -10.79 -3.64 -22.63
N SER A 221 -9.57 -4.00 -22.99
CA SER A 221 -9.01 -3.75 -24.31
C SER A 221 -8.31 -5.03 -24.74
N GLU A 222 -8.62 -5.43 -25.97
CA GLU A 222 -8.30 -6.68 -26.66
C GLU A 222 -6.96 -7.35 -26.29
N PRO A 223 -6.92 -8.70 -26.36
CA PRO A 223 -5.75 -9.47 -25.97
C PRO A 223 -4.60 -9.12 -26.91
N ALA A 224 -3.59 -8.41 -26.40
CA ALA A 224 -2.30 -8.35 -27.05
C ALA A 224 -1.69 -9.75 -26.94
N GLU A 225 -1.82 -10.48 -28.05
CA GLU A 225 -1.17 -11.74 -28.37
C GLU A 225 0.24 -11.83 -27.74
N GLU A 226 0.41 -12.87 -26.93
CA GLU A 226 1.55 -13.79 -26.99
C GLU A 226 2.91 -13.19 -27.39
N PHE A 227 3.36 -12.14 -26.70
CA PHE A 227 4.71 -11.60 -26.87
C PHE A 227 5.30 -11.23 -25.50
N TYR A 228 6.56 -11.60 -25.26
CA TYR A 228 7.36 -11.47 -24.03
C TYR A 228 7.37 -12.64 -23.02
N LEU A 229 7.14 -13.86 -23.49
CA LEU A 229 7.76 -15.06 -22.89
C LEU A 229 9.24 -15.15 -23.32
N SER A 230 10.12 -14.35 -22.73
CA SER A 230 11.53 -14.69 -22.56
C SER A 230 12.24 -13.65 -21.68
N GLN A 231 12.78 -14.12 -20.56
CA GLN A 231 13.48 -13.41 -19.47
C GLN A 231 12.67 -12.91 -18.27
N LYS A 232 11.43 -13.38 -18.04
CA LYS A 232 10.62 -13.00 -16.87
C LYS A 232 10.53 -14.12 -15.84
N MET A 233 10.61 -13.75 -14.56
CA MET A 233 10.26 -14.59 -13.40
C MET A 233 8.98 -15.37 -13.70
N ASP A 234 9.04 -16.70 -13.69
CA ASP A 234 7.84 -17.52 -13.81
C ASP A 234 7.05 -17.43 -12.50
N ILE A 235 6.16 -16.44 -12.43
CA ILE A 235 5.31 -16.12 -11.27
C ILE A 235 4.52 -17.36 -10.85
N LYS A 236 4.03 -18.14 -11.82
CA LYS A 236 3.29 -19.36 -11.57
C LYS A 236 4.19 -20.39 -10.88
N ALA A 237 5.39 -20.63 -11.42
CA ALA A 237 6.34 -21.55 -10.79
C ALA A 237 6.80 -21.09 -9.39
N ILE A 238 6.91 -19.78 -9.15
CA ILE A 238 7.22 -19.23 -7.81
C ILE A 238 6.08 -19.52 -6.84
N VAL A 239 4.84 -19.21 -7.22
CA VAL A 239 3.67 -19.43 -6.36
C VAL A 239 3.44 -20.91 -6.11
N ASP A 240 3.56 -21.76 -7.12
CA ASP A 240 3.44 -23.21 -6.99
C ASP A 240 4.51 -23.78 -6.03
N ARG A 241 5.75 -23.28 -6.12
CA ARG A 241 6.82 -23.67 -5.19
C ARG A 241 6.50 -23.24 -3.76
N SER A 242 6.08 -22.00 -3.56
CA SER A 242 5.72 -21.48 -2.24
C SER A 242 4.52 -22.22 -1.63
N LEU A 243 3.52 -22.58 -2.43
CA LEU A 243 2.39 -23.41 -1.99
C LEU A 243 2.86 -24.79 -1.52
N ASN A 244 3.73 -25.44 -2.30
CA ASN A 244 4.26 -26.75 -1.93
C ASN A 244 5.06 -26.71 -0.62
N GLU A 245 5.82 -25.63 -0.37
CA GLU A 245 6.50 -25.43 0.91
C GLU A 245 5.53 -25.30 2.09
N ILE A 246 4.41 -24.59 1.90
CA ILE A 246 3.37 -24.46 2.92
C ILE A 246 2.66 -25.79 3.18
N TYR A 247 2.31 -26.54 2.12
CA TYR A 247 1.68 -27.84 2.28
C TYR A 247 2.58 -28.80 3.05
N ARG A 248 3.87 -28.85 2.71
CA ARG A 248 4.85 -29.63 3.47
C ARG A 248 4.92 -29.20 4.93
N HIS A 249 4.96 -27.88 5.21
CA HIS A 249 5.04 -27.37 6.58
C HIS A 249 3.78 -27.70 7.40
N LEU A 250 2.60 -27.64 6.77
CA LEU A 250 1.33 -28.02 7.36
C LEU A 250 1.32 -29.50 7.75
N ASP A 251 1.71 -30.36 6.81
CA ASP A 251 1.77 -31.81 6.99
C ASP A 251 2.75 -32.19 8.10
N GLU A 252 3.97 -31.62 8.10
CA GLU A 252 5.04 -31.97 9.03
C GLU A 252 4.81 -31.39 10.45
N LYS A 253 4.41 -30.12 10.57
CA LYS A 253 4.33 -29.46 11.89
C LYS A 253 2.99 -29.54 12.57
N TYR A 254 1.89 -29.58 11.83
CA TYR A 254 0.55 -29.42 12.40
C TYR A 254 -0.25 -30.70 12.32
N ILE A 255 -0.27 -31.38 11.17
CA ILE A 255 -1.04 -32.63 11.00
C ILE A 255 -0.31 -33.80 11.66
N SER A 256 0.96 -34.02 11.34
CA SER A 256 1.74 -35.14 11.91
C SER A 256 1.86 -35.06 13.44
N ASN A 257 1.87 -33.84 13.99
CA ASN A 257 1.91 -33.61 15.44
C ASN A 257 0.51 -33.51 16.09
N HIS A 258 -0.55 -33.87 15.36
CA HIS A 258 -1.94 -33.92 15.85
C HIS A 258 -2.47 -32.58 16.39
N LYS A 259 -1.89 -31.46 15.96
CA LYS A 259 -2.40 -30.11 16.26
C LYS A 259 -3.58 -29.72 15.37
N LEU A 260 -3.66 -30.35 14.20
CA LEU A 260 -4.80 -30.30 13.28
C LEU A 260 -5.16 -31.73 12.88
N SER A 261 -6.44 -31.99 12.70
CA SER A 261 -6.93 -33.18 12.02
C SER A 261 -6.58 -33.14 10.52
N VAL A 262 -6.68 -34.29 9.85
CA VAL A 262 -6.47 -34.37 8.39
C VAL A 262 -7.49 -33.49 7.64
N GLN A 263 -8.75 -33.47 8.08
CA GLN A 263 -9.80 -32.66 7.48
C GLN A 263 -9.53 -31.15 7.63
N GLU A 264 -9.11 -30.71 8.81
CA GLU A 264 -8.67 -29.32 9.00
C GLU A 264 -7.46 -29.01 8.14
N GLY A 265 -6.52 -29.96 8.03
CA GLY A 265 -5.39 -29.87 7.11
C GLY A 265 -5.80 -29.58 5.67
N ASP A 266 -6.78 -30.31 5.15
CA ASP A 266 -7.27 -30.11 3.78
C ASP A 266 -7.97 -28.75 3.61
N ILE A 267 -8.71 -28.29 4.63
CA ILE A 267 -9.30 -26.94 4.65
C ILE A 267 -8.19 -25.88 4.56
N PHE A 268 -7.12 -25.99 5.37
CA PHE A 268 -5.97 -25.09 5.27
C PHE A 268 -5.36 -25.11 3.86
N LYS A 269 -5.20 -26.27 3.22
CA LYS A 269 -4.66 -26.36 1.85
C LYS A 269 -5.55 -25.64 0.84
N ASN A 270 -6.87 -25.79 0.92
CA ASN A 270 -7.82 -25.07 0.06
C ASN A 270 -7.77 -23.56 0.30
N VAL A 271 -7.75 -23.13 1.57
CA VAL A 271 -7.57 -21.72 1.95
C VAL A 271 -6.31 -21.14 1.32
N PHE A 272 -5.18 -21.85 1.40
CA PHE A 272 -3.93 -21.39 0.79
C PHE A 272 -3.97 -21.37 -0.73
N ARG A 273 -4.69 -22.30 -1.38
CA ARG A 273 -4.92 -22.25 -2.83
C ARG A 273 -5.69 -20.99 -3.24
N ASN A 274 -6.75 -20.66 -2.50
CA ASN A 274 -7.54 -19.45 -2.75
C ASN A 274 -6.73 -18.17 -2.47
N LEU A 275 -5.98 -18.15 -1.36
CA LEU A 275 -5.03 -17.07 -1.04
C LEU A 275 -3.96 -16.90 -2.13
N ALA A 276 -3.47 -17.99 -2.70
CA ALA A 276 -2.47 -17.95 -3.77
C ALA A 276 -3.02 -17.36 -5.06
N LEU A 277 -4.25 -17.72 -5.43
CA LEU A 277 -4.96 -17.11 -6.57
C LEU A 277 -5.13 -15.61 -6.36
N ASP A 278 -5.52 -15.19 -5.16
CA ASP A 278 -5.66 -13.76 -4.85
C ASP A 278 -4.32 -13.03 -4.82
N VAL A 279 -3.28 -13.64 -4.27
CA VAL A 279 -1.92 -13.08 -4.30
C VAL A 279 -1.40 -12.96 -5.74
N GLN A 280 -1.71 -13.91 -6.62
CA GLN A 280 -1.45 -13.80 -8.06
C GLN A 280 -2.24 -12.65 -8.68
N ASN A 281 -3.51 -12.48 -8.30
CA ASN A 281 -4.38 -11.37 -8.74
C ASN A 281 -4.22 -10.10 -7.90
N GLY A 282 -3.05 -9.94 -7.28
CA GLY A 282 -2.63 -8.68 -6.73
C GLY A 282 -2.87 -8.43 -5.24
N GLY A 283 -3.00 -9.50 -4.46
CA GLY A 283 -3.07 -9.49 -3.01
C GLY A 283 -4.40 -10.04 -2.50
N ILE A 284 -4.49 -10.30 -1.21
CA ILE A 284 -5.68 -10.93 -0.63
C ILE A 284 -6.91 -9.99 -0.69
N GLN A 285 -8.05 -10.51 -1.10
CA GLN A 285 -9.31 -9.76 -1.28
C GLN A 285 -10.15 -9.62 0.00
N GLY A 286 -9.67 -10.15 1.14
CA GLY A 286 -10.34 -10.07 2.43
C GLY A 286 -9.43 -10.44 3.61
N GLY A 287 -9.98 -10.40 4.83
CA GLY A 287 -9.28 -10.87 6.03
C GLY A 287 -9.13 -12.39 6.05
N LEU A 288 -8.13 -12.92 6.76
CA LEU A 288 -7.87 -14.38 6.79
C LEU A 288 -9.08 -15.24 7.19
N TYR A 289 -9.96 -14.71 8.04
CA TYR A 289 -11.23 -15.36 8.40
C TYR A 289 -12.15 -15.62 7.19
N SER A 290 -12.25 -14.69 6.23
CA SER A 290 -13.18 -14.83 5.10
C SER A 290 -12.84 -16.03 4.22
N TYR A 291 -11.55 -16.37 4.11
CA TYR A 291 -11.10 -17.55 3.39
C TYR A 291 -11.45 -18.85 4.13
N PHE A 292 -11.41 -18.85 5.46
CA PHE A 292 -11.89 -19.98 6.24
C PHE A 292 -13.40 -20.12 6.18
N GLN A 293 -14.12 -19.00 6.27
CA GLN A 293 -15.58 -18.98 6.21
C GLN A 293 -16.11 -19.54 4.88
N SER A 294 -15.40 -19.34 3.76
CA SER A 294 -15.81 -19.93 2.48
C SER A 294 -15.69 -21.46 2.46
N GLU A 295 -14.77 -22.03 3.24
CA GLU A 295 -14.58 -23.49 3.34
C GLU A 295 -15.33 -24.09 4.55
N MET A 296 -15.65 -23.29 5.55
CA MET A 296 -16.37 -23.65 6.78
C MET A 296 -17.46 -22.60 7.09
N PRO A 297 -18.63 -22.65 6.44
CA PRO A 297 -19.66 -21.61 6.57
C PRO A 297 -20.18 -21.39 7.99
N GLU A 298 -20.18 -22.45 8.81
CA GLU A 298 -20.66 -22.43 10.21
C GLU A 298 -19.62 -21.90 11.20
N LEU A 299 -18.36 -21.69 10.77
CA LEU A 299 -17.28 -21.23 11.64
C LEU A 299 -17.53 -19.79 12.08
N THR A 300 -17.69 -19.57 13.37
CA THR A 300 -17.83 -18.22 13.92
C THR A 300 -16.47 -17.50 13.98
N ARG A 301 -16.50 -16.16 14.06
CA ARG A 301 -15.27 -15.37 14.23
C ARG A 301 -14.51 -15.73 15.50
N GLU A 302 -15.23 -15.95 16.61
CA GLU A 302 -14.64 -16.27 17.91
C GLU A 302 -13.87 -17.60 17.84
N GLU A 303 -14.51 -18.65 17.32
CA GLU A 303 -13.88 -19.96 17.11
C GLU A 303 -12.65 -19.88 16.18
N PHE A 304 -12.72 -19.06 15.13
CA PHE A 304 -11.58 -18.84 14.24
C PHE A 304 -10.38 -18.24 14.98
N TYR A 305 -10.60 -17.19 15.78
CA TYR A 305 -9.52 -16.51 16.49
C TYR A 305 -8.88 -17.38 17.56
N ASP A 306 -9.68 -18.23 18.22
CA ASP A 306 -9.20 -19.12 19.26
C ASP A 306 -8.44 -20.33 18.70
N ALA A 307 -8.97 -20.97 17.64
CA ALA A 307 -8.44 -22.25 17.16
C ALA A 307 -7.48 -22.12 15.97
N TYR A 308 -7.73 -21.22 15.02
CA TYR A 308 -7.09 -21.28 13.68
C TYR A 308 -6.22 -20.07 13.34
N HIS A 309 -6.55 -18.89 13.85
CA HIS A 309 -5.91 -17.62 13.47
C HIS A 309 -4.39 -17.65 13.64
N THR A 310 -3.89 -18.15 14.77
CA THR A 310 -2.44 -18.17 15.05
C THR A 310 -1.67 -19.03 14.05
N ILE A 311 -2.21 -20.21 13.71
CA ILE A 311 -1.59 -21.14 12.75
C ILE A 311 -1.62 -20.53 11.35
N LEU A 312 -2.79 -20.03 10.93
CA LEU A 312 -2.97 -19.46 9.61
C LEU A 312 -2.12 -18.21 9.39
N ASN A 313 -2.07 -17.30 10.36
CA ASN A 313 -1.25 -16.10 10.26
C ASN A 313 0.25 -16.45 10.18
N TYR A 314 0.71 -17.44 10.96
CA TYR A 314 2.09 -17.91 10.87
C TYR A 314 2.43 -18.48 9.48
N LEU A 315 1.60 -19.40 8.98
CA LEU A 315 1.80 -20.00 7.65
C LEU A 315 1.67 -18.96 6.54
N PHE A 316 0.77 -17.99 6.67
CA PHE A 316 0.60 -16.92 5.68
C PHE A 316 1.81 -16.00 5.61
N ASN A 317 2.42 -15.67 6.75
CA ASN A 317 3.66 -14.91 6.76
C ASN A 317 4.81 -15.70 6.11
N ASN A 318 4.90 -17.02 6.36
CA ASN A 318 5.88 -17.87 5.68
C ASN A 318 5.63 -17.92 4.16
N PHE A 319 4.37 -18.03 3.74
CA PHE A 319 3.98 -18.09 2.34
C PHE A 319 4.41 -16.82 1.60
N LYS A 320 4.09 -15.66 2.18
CA LYS A 320 4.51 -14.36 1.64
C LYS A 320 6.03 -14.21 1.58
N ASN A 321 6.75 -14.67 2.60
CA ASN A 321 8.21 -14.62 2.65
C ASN A 321 8.83 -15.52 1.57
N SER A 322 8.27 -16.71 1.33
CA SER A 322 8.72 -17.62 0.27
C SER A 322 8.54 -16.99 -1.11
N ILE A 323 7.38 -16.37 -1.38
CA ILE A 323 7.15 -15.63 -2.63
C ILE A 323 8.12 -14.44 -2.76
N GLY A 324 8.33 -13.68 -1.69
CA GLY A 324 9.23 -12.53 -1.67
C GLY A 324 10.71 -12.89 -1.88
N GLY A 325 11.13 -14.07 -1.40
CA GLY A 325 12.50 -14.59 -1.49
C GLY A 325 12.80 -15.36 -2.78
N ALA A 326 11.83 -16.03 -3.40
CA ALA A 326 12.02 -16.81 -4.63
C ALA A 326 12.34 -15.95 -5.88
N ILE A 327 12.20 -14.62 -5.78
CA ILE A 327 12.50 -13.62 -6.82
C ILE A 327 13.94 -13.05 -6.66
N GLU A 328 14.77 -13.64 -5.79
CA GLU A 328 16.16 -13.18 -5.55
C GLU A 328 17.24 -13.83 -6.44
N TYR A 329 16.83 -14.62 -7.44
CA TYR A 329 17.74 -15.26 -8.41
C TYR A 329 17.41 -14.87 -9.85
#